data_AF-A0A946NG21-F1
#
_entry.id   AF-A0A946NG21-F1
#
_cell.length_a   1.000
_cell.length_b   1.000
_cell.length_c   1.000
_cell.angle_alpha   90.00
_cell.angle_beta   90.00
_cell.angle_gamma   90.00
#
_symmetry.space_group_name_H-M   'P 1'
#
loop_
_entity.id
_entity.type
_entity.pdbx_description
1 polymer ?
#
loop_
_entity_poly.entity_id
_entity_poly.type
_entity_poly.pdbx_seq_one_letter_code
_entity_poly.pdbx_strand_id
1 'polypeptide(L)' 'MNKFFKKLTKQLWQAVEILAAILAIGLLVSGLFGPDVPFFGGITDNAKGVIDSIGSAGLGVIVAILILKDIWKRQ' A
#
# COMPACT_ATOMS: atom_id res chain seq x y z
N MET A 1 4.33 -25.69 5.86
CA MET A 1 4.25 -24.77 4.70
C MET A 1 5.29 -25.19 3.66
N ASN A 2 4.89 -25.46 2.41
CA ASN A 2 5.79 -26.02 1.38
C ASN A 2 6.97 -25.06 1.09
N LYS A 3 8.20 -25.60 0.91
CA LYS A 3 9.43 -24.80 0.67
C LYS A 3 9.28 -23.84 -0.52
N PHE A 4 8.55 -24.26 -1.55
CA PHE A 4 8.23 -23.44 -2.72
C PHE A 4 7.45 -22.17 -2.34
N PHE A 5 6.35 -22.31 -1.59
CA PHE A 5 5.56 -21.17 -1.12
C PHE A 5 6.40 -20.19 -0.31
N LYS A 6 7.25 -20.69 0.59
CA LYS A 6 8.12 -19.83 1.40
C LYS A 6 9.10 -19.02 0.55
N LYS A 7 9.63 -19.61 -0.53
CA LYS A 7 10.54 -18.94 -1.47
C LYS A 7 9.79 -17.89 -2.29
N LEU A 8 8.61 -18.23 -2.81
CA LEU A 8 7.76 -17.32 -3.58
C LEU A 8 7.34 -16.11 -2.74
N THR A 9 6.85 -16.33 -1.52
CA THR A 9 6.48 -15.24 -0.61
C THR A 9 7.67 -14.32 -0.31
N LYS A 10 8.87 -14.88 -0.12
CA LYS A 10 10.08 -14.08 0.09
C LYS A 10 10.40 -13.19 -1.12
N GLN A 11 10.27 -13.71 -2.34
CA GLN A 11 10.53 -12.94 -3.56
C GLN A 11 9.49 -11.84 -3.78
N LEU A 12 8.21 -12.15 -3.56
CA LEU A 12 7.13 -11.16 -3.61
C LEU A 12 7.35 -10.05 -2.58
N TRP A 13 7.79 -10.41 -1.38
CA TRP A 13 8.08 -9.45 -0.32
C TRP A 13 9.20 -8.48 -0.73
N GLN A 14 10.30 -9.01 -1.28
CA GLN A 14 11.40 -8.18 -1.78
C GLN A 14 10.96 -7.25 -2.92
N ALA A 15 10.10 -7.72 -3.82
CA ALA A 15 9.54 -6.88 -4.88
C ALA A 15 8.66 -5.76 -4.30
N VAL A 16 7.80 -6.07 -3.33
CA VAL A 16 6.95 -5.10 -2.64
C VAL A 16 7.80 -4.04 -1.91
N GLU A 17 8.90 -4.42 -1.26
CA GLU A 17 9.80 -3.46 -0.59
C GLU A 17 10.36 -2.42 -1.58
N ILE A 18 10.80 -2.85 -2.75
CA ILE A 18 11.34 -1.96 -3.79
C ILE A 18 10.22 -1.08 -4.35
N LEU A 19 9.06 -1.66 -4.68
CA LEU A 19 7.91 -0.93 -5.20
C LEU A 19 7.40 0.11 -4.21
N ALA A 20 7.40 -0.21 -2.91
CA ALA A 20 7.01 0.71 -1.85
C ALA A 20 7.98 1.90 -1.74
N ALA A 21 9.28 1.67 -1.89
CA ALA A 21 10.27 2.75 -1.93
C ALA A 21 10.05 3.68 -3.14
N ILE A 22 9.80 3.12 -4.32
CA ILE A 22 9.50 3.90 -5.54
C ILE A 22 8.21 4.71 -5.36
N LEU A 23 7.17 4.10 -4.79
CA LEU A 23 5.90 4.77 -4.48
C LEU A 23 6.13 5.94 -3.51
N ALA A 24 6.88 5.73 -2.44
CA ALA A 24 7.18 6.76 -1.45
C ALA A 24 7.93 7.95 -2.08
N ILE A 25 8.98 7.67 -2.87
CA ILE A 25 9.72 8.72 -3.58
C ILE A 25 8.80 9.45 -4.56
N GLY A 26 7.96 8.74 -5.31
CA GLY A 26 7.05 9.36 -6.27
C GLY A 26 6.02 10.27 -5.62
N LEU A 27 5.43 9.86 -4.49
CA LEU A 27 4.52 10.71 -3.73
C LEU A 27 5.22 11.94 -3.14
N LEU A 28 6.46 11.80 -2.66
CA LEU A 28 7.25 12.93 -2.14
C LEU A 28 7.59 13.93 -3.25
N VAL A 29 8.09 13.45 -4.39
CA VAL A 29 8.47 14.31 -5.52
C VAL A 29 7.25 15.03 -6.09
N SER A 30 6.16 14.32 -6.38
CA SER A 30 4.92 14.96 -6.85
C SER A 30 4.30 15.89 -5.81
N GLY A 31 4.46 15.59 -4.52
CA GLY A 31 4.00 16.45 -3.43
C GLY A 31 4.78 17.76 -3.33
N LEU A 32 6.09 17.74 -3.60
CA LEU A 32 6.96 18.93 -3.51
C LEU A 32 6.94 19.79 -4.78
N PHE A 33 6.84 19.16 -5.96
CA PHE A 33 6.98 19.84 -7.25
C PHE A 33 5.68 19.92 -8.05
N GLY A 34 4.60 19.32 -7.55
CA GLY A 34 3.28 19.31 -8.20
C GLY A 34 3.00 18.03 -9.00
N PRO A 35 1.76 17.87 -9.51
CA PRO A 35 1.33 16.65 -10.19
C PRO A 35 1.92 16.49 -11.60
N ASP A 36 2.42 17.55 -12.22
CA ASP A 36 2.91 17.54 -13.61
C ASP A 36 4.35 17.02 -13.76
N VAL A 37 4.94 16.45 -12.69
CA VAL A 37 6.29 15.90 -12.74
C VAL A 37 6.29 14.64 -13.62
N PRO A 38 7.16 14.56 -14.65
CA PRO A 38 7.28 13.38 -15.50
C PRO A 38 7.52 12.11 -14.67
N PHE A 39 6.94 10.99 -15.09
CA PHE A 39 7.00 9.68 -14.42
C PHE A 39 6.27 9.59 -13.06
N PHE A 40 6.32 10.62 -12.21
CA PHE A 40 5.76 10.58 -10.85
C PHE A 40 4.30 11.06 -10.75
N GLY A 41 3.83 11.92 -11.65
CA GLY A 41 2.43 12.35 -11.70
C GLY A 41 1.46 11.18 -11.82
N GLY A 42 1.74 10.26 -12.76
CA GLY A 42 0.93 9.04 -12.94
C GLY A 42 0.96 8.11 -11.73
N ILE A 43 2.06 8.06 -10.96
CA ILE A 43 2.12 7.26 -9.72
C ILE A 43 1.16 7.85 -8.68
N THR A 44 1.12 9.18 -8.55
CA THR A 44 0.21 9.85 -7.60
C THR A 44 -1.26 9.64 -7.98
N ASP A 45 -1.61 9.66 -9.26
CA ASP A 45 -3.00 9.44 -9.70
C ASP A 45 -3.45 8.00 -9.52
N ASN A 46 -2.58 7.02 -9.78
CA ASN A 46 -2.85 5.62 -9.46
C ASN A 46 -3.02 5.41 -7.95
N ALA A 47 -2.19 6.05 -7.13
CA ALA A 47 -2.30 5.96 -5.67
C ALA A 47 -3.63 6.56 -5.16
N LYS A 48 -4.06 7.71 -5.70
CA LYS A 48 -5.38 8.29 -5.41
C LYS A 48 -6.50 7.35 -5.81
N GLY A 49 -6.45 6.75 -7.02
CA GLY A 49 -7.45 5.78 -7.47
C GLY A 49 -7.57 4.57 -6.53
N VAL A 50 -6.44 4.08 -5.98
CA VAL A 50 -6.47 3.03 -4.95
C VAL A 50 -7.10 3.54 -3.66
N ILE A 51 -6.72 4.72 -3.17
CA ILE A 51 -7.29 5.32 -1.95
C ILE A 51 -8.80 5.54 -2.10
N ASP A 52 -9.25 6.05 -3.24
CA ASP A 52 -10.65 6.30 -3.54
C ASP A 52 -11.44 4.99 -3.64
N SER A 53 -10.84 3.92 -4.19
CA SER A 53 -11.43 2.57 -4.18
C SER A 53 -11.55 1.98 -2.76
N ILE A 54 -10.69 2.42 -1.84
CA ILE A 54 -10.74 2.09 -0.40
C ILE A 54 -11.64 3.08 0.36
N GLY A 55 -12.14 4.15 -0.27
CA GLY A 55 -13.04 5.14 0.31
C GLY A 55 -14.30 4.53 0.96
N SER A 56 -15.04 5.36 1.70
CA SER A 56 -16.26 5.12 2.52
C SER A 56 -16.42 3.73 3.19
N ALA A 57 -16.54 2.66 2.41
CA ALA A 57 -16.58 1.27 2.88
C ALA A 57 -15.21 0.70 3.28
N GLY A 58 -14.12 0.98 2.55
CA GLY A 58 -12.84 0.30 2.76
C GLY A 58 -12.11 0.73 4.03
N LEU A 59 -12.12 2.04 4.36
CA LEU A 59 -11.65 2.53 5.66
C LEU A 59 -12.47 1.94 6.82
N GLY A 60 -13.78 1.81 6.65
CA GLY A 60 -14.65 1.17 7.64
C GLY A 60 -14.27 -0.29 7.89
N VAL A 61 -13.95 -1.04 6.82
CA VAL A 61 -13.48 -2.44 6.92
C VAL A 61 -12.12 -2.52 7.62
N ILE A 62 -11.16 -1.65 7.29
CA ILE A 62 -9.85 -1.61 7.96
C ILE A 62 -10.03 -1.35 9.46
N VAL A 63 -10.82 -0.35 9.83
CA VAL A 63 -11.12 -0.03 11.24
C VAL A 63 -11.80 -1.22 11.93
N ALA A 64 -12.77 -1.87 11.30
CA ALA A 64 -13.44 -3.05 11.85
C ALA A 64 -12.46 -4.20 12.11
N ILE A 65 -11.56 -4.51 11.17
CA ILE A 65 -10.52 -5.55 11.33
C ILE A 65 -9.56 -5.18 12.47
N LEU A 66 -9.17 -3.91 12.61
CA LEU A 66 -8.31 -3.44 13.69
C LEU A 66 -8.98 -3.62 15.06
N ILE A 67 -10.26 -3.27 15.18
CA ILE A 67 -11.05 -3.47 16.41
C ILE A 67 -11.15 -4.97 16.74
N LEU A 68 -11.53 -5.81 15.77
CA LEU A 68 -11.64 -7.26 15.97
C LEU A 68 -10.31 -7.87 16.41
N LYS A 69 -9.20 -7.42 15.80
CA LYS A 69 -7.85 -7.86 16.18
C LYS A 69 -7.49 -7.43 17.60
N ASP A 70 -7.84 -6.20 18.02
CA ASP A 70 -7.55 -5.73 19.39
C ASP A 70 -8.36 -6.51 20.42
N ILE A 71 -9.66 -6.74 20.17
CA ILE A 71 -10.53 -7.56 21.03
C ILE A 71 -9.95 -8.98 21.18
N TRP A 72 -9.57 -9.60 20.07
CA TRP A 72 -9.06 -10.97 20.09
C TRP A 72 -7.70 -11.10 20.78
N LYS A 73 -6.84 -10.07 20.71
CA LYS A 73 -5.55 -10.04 21.43
C LYS A 73 -5.70 -9.88 22.94
N ARG A 74 -6.84 -9.35 23.41
CA ARG A 74 -7.14 -9.16 24.85
C ARG A 74 -7.73 -10.40 25.53
N GLN A 75 -8.12 -11.41 24.75
CA GLN A 75 -8.54 -12.74 25.21
C GLN A 75 -7.32 -13.66 25.31
#